data_AF-A0A3E2UZY3-F1
#
_entry.id   AF-A0A3E2UZY3-F1
#
_cell.length_a   1.000
_cell.length_b   1.000
_cell.length_c   1.000
_cell.angle_alpha   90.00
_cell.angle_beta   90.00
_cell.angle_gamma   90.00
#
_symmetry.space_group_name_H-M   'P 1'
#
loop_
_entity.id
_entity.type
_entity.pdbx_description
1 polymer ?
#
loop_
_entity_poly.entity_id
_entity_poly.type
_entity_poly.pdbx_seq_one_letter_code
_entity_poly.pdbx_strand_id
1 'polypeptide(L)'
;MLIYSNNRKSKYHEVPIWKADRFMRLRGTADALMHKTDFRMKGEKNTLSGGYYEHVRRELQTLEAAQVAWLNKSLGPQIAEFKAMPHASDYGDSTPRSTTGARRAAREAGARRAAAQGKRRELIASIRSELLTAEGEINTAYCTANAALTRYGKASKFKVLDEEIPHFTAVFSAADYAKRLGIEEVVS
;
A
#
# COMPACT_ATOMS: atom_id res chain seq x y z
N MET A 1 10.43 -0.17 13.76
CA MET A 1 10.85 1.21 14.09
C MET A 1 10.74 2.06 12.85
N LEU A 2 9.99 3.15 12.96
CA LEU A 2 9.83 4.13 11.88
C LEU A 2 11.05 5.02 11.76
N ILE A 3 11.45 5.28 10.52
CA ILE A 3 12.55 6.21 10.22
C ILE A 3 12.11 7.14 9.09
N TYR A 4 12.19 8.43 9.35
CA TYR A 4 12.00 9.46 8.33
C TYR A 4 13.33 9.74 7.63
N SER A 5 13.23 10.04 6.34
CA SER A 5 14.38 10.55 5.58
C SER A 5 14.65 12.01 5.95
N ASN A 6 15.93 12.31 6.19
CA ASN A 6 16.40 13.69 6.37
C ASN A 6 16.35 14.49 5.06
N ASN A 7 16.18 13.83 3.91
CA ASN A 7 16.11 14.51 2.62
C ASN A 7 14.68 15.00 2.36
N ARG A 8 14.46 16.32 2.48
CA ARG A 8 13.17 16.99 2.23
C ARG A 8 12.59 16.74 0.83
N LYS A 9 13.42 16.38 -0.16
CA LYS A 9 12.97 16.08 -1.54
C LYS A 9 12.53 14.63 -1.73
N SER A 10 12.76 13.76 -0.75
CA SER A 10 12.40 12.35 -0.84
C SER A 10 10.96 12.11 -0.43
N LYS A 11 10.24 11.20 -1.13
CA LYS A 11 8.96 10.62 -0.66
C LYS A 11 9.04 10.23 0.83
N TYR A 12 10.20 9.70 1.23
CA TYR A 12 10.43 9.19 2.56
C TYR A 12 10.58 10.28 3.65
N HIS A 13 10.49 11.56 3.28
CA HIS A 13 10.34 12.65 4.24
C HIS A 13 8.90 12.71 4.79
N GLU A 14 7.92 12.45 3.94
CA GLU A 14 6.49 12.42 4.30
C GLU A 14 6.07 11.01 4.73
N VAL A 15 6.64 9.98 4.10
CA VAL A 15 6.36 8.57 4.41
C VAL A 15 7.53 7.94 5.19
N PRO A 16 7.32 7.46 6.42
CA PRO A 16 8.38 6.79 7.17
C PRO A 16 8.71 5.41 6.58
N ILE A 17 9.98 5.03 6.61
CA ILE A 17 10.46 3.71 6.25
C ILE A 17 10.44 2.81 7.49
N TRP A 18 9.92 1.59 7.35
CA TRP A 18 10.04 0.59 8.39
C TRP A 18 11.45 0.00 8.42
N LYS A 19 12.13 0.07 9.57
CA LYS A 19 13.34 -0.71 9.82
C LYS A 19 13.13 -1.75 10.90
N ALA A 20 13.69 -2.93 10.64
CA ALA A 20 13.82 -4.00 11.61
C ALA A 20 14.68 -3.53 12.79
N ASP A 21 14.21 -3.80 14.00
CA ASP A 21 14.97 -3.52 15.20
C ASP A 21 16.08 -4.56 15.38
N ARG A 22 17.30 -4.11 15.68
CA ARG A 22 18.52 -4.93 15.67
C ARG A 22 18.67 -5.81 16.92
N PHE A 23 18.01 -5.46 18.03
CA PHE A 23 18.21 -6.13 19.34
C PHE A 23 16.93 -6.71 19.95
N MET A 24 16.06 -7.26 19.11
CA MET A 24 14.75 -7.81 19.51
C MET A 24 14.81 -8.86 20.62
N ARG A 25 15.82 -9.74 20.61
CA ARG A 25 15.97 -10.79 21.62
C ARG A 25 16.30 -10.19 22.99
N LEU A 26 17.28 -9.28 23.04
CA LEU A 26 17.69 -8.61 24.28
C LEU A 26 16.56 -7.76 24.86
N ARG A 27 15.79 -7.09 24.00
CA ARG A 27 14.60 -6.34 24.41
C ARG A 27 13.53 -7.26 25.00
N GLY A 28 13.26 -8.39 24.36
CA GLY A 28 12.32 -9.39 24.87
C GLY A 28 12.72 -9.95 26.24
N THR A 29 14.00 -10.28 26.43
CA THR A 29 14.49 -10.75 27.73
C THR A 29 14.44 -9.67 28.82
N ALA A 30 14.80 -8.43 28.49
CA ALA A 30 14.74 -7.32 29.43
C ALA A 30 13.30 -6.97 29.83
N ASP A 31 12.38 -6.92 28.88
CA ASP A 31 10.97 -6.63 29.17
C ASP A 31 10.33 -7.74 30.01
N ALA A 32 10.74 -9.00 29.81
CA ALA A 32 10.31 -10.12 30.63
C ALA A 32 10.82 -10.03 32.09
N LEU A 33 12.11 -9.71 32.28
CA LEU A 33 12.69 -9.48 33.61
C LEU A 33 12.01 -8.32 34.34
N MET A 34 11.58 -7.29 33.60
CA MET A 34 10.91 -6.12 34.14
C MET A 34 9.39 -6.28 34.28
N HIS A 35 8.83 -7.47 34.02
CA HIS A 35 7.38 -7.75 34.04
C HIS A 35 6.57 -6.78 33.16
N LYS A 36 7.13 -6.33 32.04
CA LYS A 36 6.47 -5.41 31.07
C LYS A 36 5.69 -6.15 29.98
N THR A 37 5.79 -7.48 29.96
CA THR A 37 5.07 -8.35 29.02
C THR A 37 4.04 -9.19 29.76
N ASP A 38 2.77 -8.94 29.50
CA ASP A 38 1.67 -9.77 29.95
C ASP A 38 1.08 -10.50 28.75
N PHE A 39 1.20 -11.82 28.72
CA PHE A 39 0.35 -12.62 27.85
C PHE A 39 -0.98 -12.74 28.58
N ARG A 40 -1.98 -11.98 28.13
CA ARG A 40 -3.33 -12.09 28.70
C ARG A 40 -4.13 -13.08 27.86
N MET A 41 -4.60 -14.14 28.51
CA MET A 41 -5.73 -14.93 28.03
C MET A 41 -6.95 -13.99 27.98
N LYS A 42 -7.42 -13.63 26.79
CA LYS A 42 -8.78 -13.08 26.61
C LYS A 42 -9.58 -14.08 25.79
N GLY A 43 -10.32 -14.96 26.48
CA GLY A 43 -11.03 -16.07 25.84
C GLY A 43 -10.09 -17.18 25.37
N GLU A 44 -10.37 -17.79 24.21
CA GLU A 44 -9.54 -18.86 23.60
C GLU A 44 -8.25 -18.37 22.93
N LYS A 45 -8.02 -17.06 22.82
CA LYS A 45 -6.84 -16.49 22.15
C LYS A 45 -5.92 -15.79 23.14
N ASN A 46 -4.68 -16.26 23.15
CA ASN A 46 -3.61 -15.65 23.91
C ASN A 46 -3.11 -14.40 23.23
N THR A 47 -3.40 -13.25 23.84
CA THR A 47 -3.00 -11.96 23.28
C THR A 47 -1.75 -11.50 24.02
N LEU A 48 -0.61 -11.47 23.33
CA LEU A 48 0.57 -10.75 23.78
C LEU A 48 0.17 -9.29 24.00
N SER A 49 0.09 -8.86 25.26
CA SER A 49 -0.17 -7.48 25.65
C SER A 49 1.08 -6.92 26.33
N GLY A 50 1.62 -5.84 25.77
CA GLY A 50 2.85 -5.26 26.28
C GLY A 50 3.19 -3.97 25.56
N GLY A 51 4.01 -3.14 26.21
CA GLY A 51 4.36 -1.83 25.67
C GLY A 51 4.99 -1.90 24.28
N TYR A 52 5.78 -2.94 24.00
CA TYR A 52 6.38 -3.15 22.68
C TYR A 52 5.33 -3.50 21.60
N TYR A 53 4.38 -4.38 21.90
CA TYR A 53 3.32 -4.75 20.96
C TYR A 53 2.48 -3.54 20.57
N GLU A 54 2.03 -2.75 21.55
CA GLU A 54 1.24 -1.54 21.30
C GLU A 54 2.04 -0.46 20.57
N HIS A 55 3.34 -0.35 20.86
CA HIS A 55 4.23 0.55 20.12
C HIS A 55 4.33 0.16 18.63
N VAL A 56 4.61 -1.12 18.33
CA VAL A 56 4.69 -1.63 16.95
C VAL A 56 3.37 -1.44 16.22
N ARG A 57 2.24 -1.74 16.88
CA ARG A 57 0.90 -1.54 16.32
C ARG A 57 0.67 -0.09 15.90
N ARG A 58 1.00 0.88 16.77
CA ARG A 58 0.85 2.31 16.49
C ARG A 58 1.79 2.78 15.39
N GLU A 59 3.03 2.28 15.37
CA GLU A 59 3.98 2.60 14.31
C GLU A 59 3.49 2.10 12.94
N LEU A 60 2.98 0.86 12.86
CA LEU A 60 2.42 0.31 11.61
C LEU A 60 1.22 1.12 11.13
N GLN A 61 0.31 1.49 12.03
CA GLN A 61 -0.82 2.36 11.70
C GLN A 61 -0.37 3.74 11.19
N THR A 62 0.68 4.30 11.78
CA THR A 62 1.24 5.59 11.36
C THR A 62 1.87 5.51 9.96
N LEU A 63 2.62 4.43 9.69
CA LEU A 63 3.20 4.19 8.37
C LEU A 63 2.12 4.07 7.31
N GLU A 64 1.10 3.27 7.58
CA GLU A 64 0.00 3.02 6.65
C GLU A 64 -0.79 4.30 6.37
N ALA A 65 -1.11 5.08 7.41
CA ALA A 65 -1.77 6.37 7.26
C ALA A 65 -0.93 7.37 6.45
N ALA A 66 0.38 7.42 6.68
CA ALA A 66 1.29 8.27 5.91
C ALA A 66 1.37 7.85 4.44
N GLN A 67 1.42 6.54 4.16
CA GLN A 67 1.42 6.01 2.80
C GLN A 67 0.13 6.37 2.07
N VAL A 68 -1.03 6.20 2.72
CA VAL A 68 -2.33 6.56 2.14
C VAL A 68 -2.44 8.07 1.90
N ALA A 69 -1.98 8.90 2.83
CA ALA A 69 -1.95 10.35 2.65
C ALA A 69 -1.08 10.75 1.46
N TRP A 70 0.08 10.11 1.29
CA TRP A 70 0.95 10.33 0.14
C TRP A 70 0.29 9.88 -1.18
N LEU A 71 -0.35 8.71 -1.21
CA LEU A 71 -1.07 8.23 -2.39
C LEU A 71 -2.19 9.17 -2.81
N ASN A 72 -2.97 9.69 -1.86
CA ASN A 72 -4.02 10.67 -2.15
C ASN A 72 -3.46 11.94 -2.82
N LYS A 73 -2.27 12.39 -2.37
CA LYS A 73 -1.58 13.56 -2.92
C LYS A 73 -0.96 13.30 -4.29
N SER A 74 -0.31 12.14 -4.46
CA SER A 74 0.40 11.75 -5.71
C SER A 74 -0.59 11.42 -6.83
N LEU A 75 -1.58 10.58 -6.53
CA LEU A 75 -2.52 10.05 -7.51
C LEU A 75 -3.69 10.97 -7.81
N GLY A 76 -3.99 11.94 -6.95
CA GLY A 76 -5.13 12.85 -7.13
C GLY A 76 -5.22 13.48 -8.54
N PRO A 77 -4.14 14.10 -9.05
CA PRO A 77 -4.11 14.65 -10.41
C PRO A 77 -4.25 13.59 -11.50
N GLN A 78 -3.56 12.45 -11.37
CA GLN A 78 -3.62 11.37 -12.36
C GLN A 78 -5.03 10.78 -12.45
N ILE A 79 -5.70 10.56 -11.31
CA ILE A 79 -7.07 10.04 -11.26
C ILE A 79 -8.06 11.05 -11.85
N ALA A 80 -7.86 12.35 -11.60
CA ALA A 80 -8.71 13.38 -12.21
C ALA A 80 -8.56 13.39 -13.74
N GLU A 81 -7.33 13.31 -14.24
CA GLU A 81 -7.04 13.22 -15.67
C GLU A 81 -7.63 11.93 -16.28
N PHE A 82 -7.50 10.80 -15.58
CA PHE A 82 -8.09 9.52 -15.97
C PHE A 82 -9.60 9.60 -16.17
N LYS A 83 -10.30 10.17 -15.18
CA LYS A 83 -11.76 10.32 -15.20
C LYS A 83 -12.24 11.31 -16.25
N ALA A 84 -11.42 12.27 -16.62
CA ALA A 84 -11.73 13.22 -17.69
C ALA A 84 -11.50 12.65 -19.09
N MET A 85 -10.73 11.57 -19.25
CA MET A 85 -10.48 10.97 -20.56
C MET A 85 -11.71 10.21 -21.09
N PRO A 86 -12.10 10.41 -22.37
CA PRO A 86 -13.20 9.66 -22.99
C PRO A 86 -12.91 8.17 -23.01
N HIS A 87 -13.96 7.37 -22.82
CA HIS A 87 -13.87 5.93 -23.02
C HIS A 87 -13.81 5.59 -24.51
N ALA A 88 -13.28 4.41 -24.82
CA ALA A 88 -13.25 3.91 -26.20
C ALA A 88 -14.65 3.82 -26.83
N SER A 89 -15.67 3.59 -26.00
CA SER A 89 -17.10 3.57 -26.37
C SER A 89 -17.65 4.94 -26.80
N ASP A 90 -17.06 6.04 -26.34
CA ASP A 90 -17.56 7.39 -26.58
C ASP A 90 -17.22 7.88 -27.99
N TYR A 91 -16.24 7.22 -28.63
CA TYR A 91 -15.86 7.48 -30.01
C TYR A 91 -16.79 6.72 -30.94
N GLY A 92 -17.95 7.31 -31.24
CA GLY A 92 -18.97 6.75 -32.12
C GLY A 92 -18.41 6.17 -33.43
N ASP A 93 -19.00 5.04 -33.84
CA ASP A 93 -18.58 4.25 -34.99
C ASP A 93 -18.91 4.99 -36.29
N SER A 94 -17.96 5.79 -36.77
CA SER A 94 -18.12 6.60 -37.97
C SER A 94 -17.71 5.76 -39.18
N THR A 95 -18.66 5.07 -39.80
CA THR A 95 -18.42 4.32 -41.03
C THR A 95 -17.93 5.29 -42.12
N PRO A 96 -16.79 5.05 -42.78
CA PRO A 96 -16.23 6.00 -43.74
C PRO A 96 -17.15 6.14 -44.96
N ARG A 97 -17.71 7.33 -45.19
CA ARG A 97 -18.51 7.62 -46.39
C ARG A 97 -17.61 7.71 -47.64
N SER A 98 -18.19 7.47 -48.82
CA SER A 98 -17.53 7.20 -50.12
C SER A 98 -16.47 8.22 -50.62
N THR A 99 -16.32 9.40 -50.02
CA THR A 99 -15.44 10.46 -50.54
C THR A 99 -14.00 10.38 -50.02
N THR A 100 -13.03 10.81 -50.84
CA THR A 100 -11.60 10.87 -50.46
C THR A 100 -11.34 11.75 -49.24
N GLY A 101 -12.11 12.83 -49.06
CA GLY A 101 -12.06 13.69 -47.88
C GLY A 101 -12.55 13.00 -46.60
N ALA A 102 -13.66 12.25 -46.68
CA ALA A 102 -14.16 11.47 -45.54
C ALA A 102 -13.17 10.38 -45.11
N ARG A 103 -12.46 9.76 -46.04
CA ARG A 103 -11.39 8.79 -45.74
C ARG A 103 -10.20 9.41 -45.00
N ARG A 104 -9.77 10.63 -45.36
CA ARG A 104 -8.71 11.35 -44.63
C ARG A 104 -9.16 11.74 -43.22
N ALA A 105 -10.37 12.31 -43.10
CA ALA A 105 -10.95 12.66 -41.81
C ALA A 105 -11.10 11.44 -40.88
N ALA A 106 -11.52 10.29 -41.42
CA ALA A 106 -11.61 9.04 -40.66
C ALA A 106 -10.23 8.53 -40.20
N ARG A 107 -9.18 8.65 -41.02
CA ARG A 107 -7.81 8.31 -40.62
C ARG A 107 -7.27 9.23 -39.52
N GLU A 108 -7.50 10.54 -39.64
CA GLU A 108 -7.10 11.51 -38.61
C GLU A 108 -7.87 11.29 -37.29
N ALA A 109 -9.17 10.99 -37.36
CA ALA A 109 -9.96 10.63 -36.20
C ALA A 109 -9.47 9.32 -35.56
N GLY A 110 -9.14 8.31 -36.37
CA GLY A 110 -8.54 7.06 -35.91
C GLY A 110 -7.18 7.26 -35.22
N ALA A 111 -6.31 8.09 -35.79
CA ALA A 111 -5.03 8.43 -35.17
C ALA A 111 -5.20 9.17 -33.83
N ARG A 112 -6.16 10.11 -33.73
CA ARG A 112 -6.50 10.80 -32.47
C ARG A 112 -7.03 9.82 -31.42
N ARG A 113 -7.89 8.87 -31.81
CA ARG A 113 -8.39 7.80 -30.92
C ARG A 113 -7.27 6.92 -30.40
N ALA A 114 -6.39 6.46 -31.29
CA ALA A 114 -5.25 5.63 -30.90
C ALA A 114 -4.30 6.37 -29.94
N ALA A 115 -4.04 7.66 -30.18
CA ALA A 115 -3.24 8.49 -29.29
C ALA A 115 -3.92 8.70 -27.92
N ALA A 116 -5.23 8.95 -27.89
CA ALA A 116 -5.98 9.08 -26.64
C ALA A 116 -6.01 7.77 -25.83
N GLN A 117 -6.17 6.63 -26.50
CA GLN A 117 -6.10 5.32 -25.86
C GLN A 117 -4.68 4.98 -25.38
N GLY A 118 -3.64 5.39 -26.11
CA GLY A 118 -2.25 5.27 -25.68
C GLY A 118 -2.02 6.01 -24.36
N LYS A 119 -2.42 7.29 -24.30
CA LYS A 119 -2.35 8.09 -23.07
C LYS A 119 -3.13 7.48 -21.91
N ARG A 120 -4.34 6.97 -22.15
CA ARG A 120 -5.14 6.30 -21.12
C ARG A 120 -4.41 5.07 -20.57
N ARG A 121 -3.79 4.26 -21.43
CA ARG A 121 -3.02 3.06 -21.01
C ARG A 121 -1.78 3.43 -20.21
N GLU A 122 -1.05 4.46 -20.62
CA GLU A 122 0.12 4.96 -19.89
C GLU A 122 -0.27 5.42 -18.49
N LEU A 123 -1.39 6.14 -18.38
CA LEU A 123 -1.88 6.65 -17.12
C LEU A 123 -2.40 5.53 -16.20
N ILE A 124 -3.09 4.52 -16.75
CA ILE A 124 -3.44 3.29 -16.03
C ILE A 124 -2.17 2.61 -15.48
N ALA A 125 -1.14 2.44 -16.32
CA ALA A 125 0.11 1.80 -15.91
C ALA A 125 0.80 2.59 -14.78
N SER A 126 0.82 3.92 -14.87
CA SER A 126 1.35 4.80 -13.83
C SER A 126 0.63 4.60 -12.50
N ILE A 127 -0.70 4.77 -12.48
CA ILE A 127 -1.50 4.61 -11.26
C ILE A 127 -1.34 3.21 -10.67
N ARG A 128 -1.42 2.16 -11.51
CA ARG A 128 -1.26 0.76 -11.08
C ARG A 128 0.10 0.53 -10.42
N SER A 129 1.18 1.04 -11.02
CA SER A 129 2.53 0.87 -10.49
C SER A 129 2.71 1.54 -9.13
N GLU A 130 2.17 2.76 -8.94
CA GLU A 130 2.22 3.47 -7.67
C GLU A 130 1.43 2.74 -6.57
N LEU A 131 0.23 2.24 -6.90
CA LEU A 131 -0.61 1.49 -5.96
C LEU A 131 0.04 0.18 -5.51
N LEU A 132 0.53 -0.62 -6.46
CA LEU A 132 1.18 -1.90 -6.15
C LEU A 132 2.50 -1.71 -5.40
N THR A 133 3.24 -0.65 -5.72
CA THR A 133 4.46 -0.30 -4.98
C THR A 133 4.13 0.02 -3.53
N ALA A 134 3.06 0.80 -3.29
CA ALA A 134 2.64 1.14 -1.95
C ALA A 134 2.14 -0.06 -1.14
N GLU A 135 1.36 -0.95 -1.76
CA GLU A 135 0.92 -2.21 -1.14
C GLU A 135 2.13 -3.10 -0.79
N GLY A 136 3.12 -3.19 -1.69
CA GLY A 136 4.37 -3.92 -1.44
C GLY A 136 5.20 -3.36 -0.28
N GLU A 137 5.35 -2.03 -0.21
CA GLU A 137 6.05 -1.35 0.90
C GLU A 137 5.36 -1.60 2.25
N ILE A 138 4.02 -1.47 2.30
CA ILE A 138 3.23 -1.75 3.49
C ILE A 138 3.37 -3.22 3.90
N ASN A 139 3.14 -4.16 2.98
CA ASN A 139 3.23 -5.59 3.26
C ASN A 139 4.63 -5.99 3.76
N THR A 140 5.68 -5.41 3.19
CA THR A 140 7.06 -5.63 3.65
C THR A 140 7.26 -5.16 5.08
N ALA A 141 6.70 -4.01 5.46
CA ALA A 141 6.75 -3.50 6.83
C ALA A 141 6.03 -4.42 7.81
N TYR A 142 4.81 -4.86 7.49
CA TYR A 142 4.04 -5.80 8.29
C TYR A 142 4.74 -7.15 8.44
N CYS A 143 5.23 -7.76 7.35
CA CYS A 143 6.02 -8.99 7.40
C CYS A 143 7.25 -8.86 8.30
N THR A 144 7.99 -7.75 8.18
CA THR A 144 9.18 -7.48 8.99
C THR A 144 8.82 -7.30 10.47
N ALA A 145 7.72 -6.59 10.76
CA ALA A 145 7.23 -6.40 12.12
C ALA A 145 6.79 -7.72 12.76
N ASN A 146 6.07 -8.56 12.03
CA ASN A 146 5.64 -9.89 12.49
C ASN A 146 6.84 -10.80 12.76
N ALA A 147 7.86 -10.80 11.89
CA ALA A 147 9.10 -11.54 12.13
C ALA A 147 9.83 -11.05 13.40
N ALA A 148 9.85 -9.73 13.63
CA ALA A 148 10.42 -9.14 14.84
C ALA A 148 9.61 -9.52 16.09
N LEU A 149 8.29 -9.51 16.01
CA LEU A 149 7.39 -9.90 17.09
C LEU A 149 7.57 -11.37 17.48
N THR A 150 7.76 -12.26 16.51
CA THR A 150 8.09 -13.67 16.78
C THR A 150 9.40 -13.82 17.56
N ARG A 151 10.44 -13.04 17.19
CA ARG A 151 11.73 -13.05 17.90
C ARG A 151 11.60 -12.49 19.31
N TYR A 152 10.83 -11.42 19.48
CA TYR A 152 10.52 -10.81 20.77
C TYR A 152 9.75 -11.78 21.69
N GLY A 153 8.66 -12.35 21.19
CA GLY A 153 7.81 -13.29 21.94
C GLY A 153 8.60 -14.50 22.44
N LYS A 154 9.38 -15.15 21.55
CA LYS A 154 10.25 -16.28 21.92
C LYS A 154 11.27 -15.92 23.01
N ALA A 155 11.85 -14.71 22.95
CA ALA A 155 12.83 -14.26 23.93
C ALA A 155 12.20 -13.87 25.27
N SER A 156 10.95 -13.42 25.28
CA SER A 156 10.28 -12.95 26.51
C SER A 156 9.83 -14.06 27.45
N LYS A 157 9.44 -15.24 26.96
CA LYS A 157 8.84 -16.29 27.81
C LYS A 157 9.75 -17.48 28.10
N PHE A 158 10.86 -17.65 27.39
CA PHE A 158 11.79 -18.80 27.54
C PHE A 158 11.10 -20.19 27.59
N LYS A 159 9.86 -20.31 27.12
CA LYS A 159 9.11 -21.54 26.95
C LYS A 159 8.66 -21.64 25.50
N VAL A 160 8.56 -22.86 24.98
CA VAL A 160 7.81 -23.12 23.75
C VAL A 160 6.42 -22.56 24.00
N LEU A 161 6.05 -21.53 23.25
CA LEU A 161 4.73 -20.94 23.38
C LEU A 161 3.74 -22.00 22.87
N ASP A 162 3.01 -22.65 23.79
CA ASP A 162 1.79 -23.40 23.43
C ASP A 162 0.72 -22.46 22.83
N GLU A 163 0.95 -21.16 22.97
CA GLU A 163 0.09 -20.04 22.61
C GLU A 163 0.53 -19.39 21.29
N GLU A 164 -0.39 -19.14 20.36
CA GLU A 164 -0.06 -18.47 19.09
C GLU A 164 0.42 -17.02 19.32
N ILE A 165 1.54 -16.65 18.69
CA ILE A 165 2.03 -15.26 18.69
C ILE A 165 1.09 -14.42 17.84
N PRO A 166 0.57 -13.28 18.35
CA PRO A 166 -0.30 -12.41 17.55
C PRO A 166 0.34 -11.97 16.25
N HIS A 167 -0.48 -11.82 15.21
CA HIS A 167 -0.05 -11.40 13.88
C HIS A 167 -0.73 -10.09 13.50
N PHE A 168 0.05 -9.13 13.00
CA PHE A 168 -0.49 -7.91 12.41
C PHE A 168 -0.82 -8.13 10.95
N THR A 169 -1.99 -7.66 10.52
CA THR A 169 -2.43 -7.67 9.12
C THR A 169 -2.54 -6.24 8.59
N ALA A 170 -2.04 -6.00 7.39
CA ALA A 170 -2.24 -4.73 6.69
C ALA A 170 -3.73 -4.51 6.40
N VAL A 171 -4.20 -3.27 6.52
CA VAL A 171 -5.59 -2.91 6.19
C VAL A 171 -5.69 -2.40 4.74
N PHE A 172 -4.62 -1.82 4.23
CA PHE A 172 -4.52 -1.30 2.88
C PHE A 172 -4.38 -2.43 1.85
N SER A 173 -5.17 -2.33 0.78
CA SER A 173 -4.98 -3.08 -0.45
C SER A 173 -5.15 -2.17 -1.65
N ALA A 174 -4.36 -2.38 -2.70
CA ALA A 174 -4.46 -1.62 -3.95
C ALA A 174 -5.83 -1.81 -4.60
N ALA A 175 -6.39 -3.03 -4.54
CA ALA A 175 -7.70 -3.35 -5.11
C ALA A 175 -8.82 -2.58 -4.40
N ASP A 176 -8.84 -2.62 -3.07
CA ASP A 176 -9.84 -1.89 -2.28
C ASP A 176 -9.72 -0.37 -2.45
N TYR A 177 -8.49 0.15 -2.56
CA TYR A 177 -8.24 1.55 -2.82
C TYR A 177 -8.76 1.98 -4.21
N ALA A 178 -8.47 1.19 -5.25
CA ALA A 178 -8.97 1.44 -6.60
C ALA A 178 -10.49 1.37 -6.70
N LYS A 179 -11.10 0.40 -6.01
CA LYS A 179 -12.56 0.27 -5.88
C LYS A 179 -13.21 1.49 -5.26
N ARG A 180 -12.67 2.00 -4.15
CA ARG A 180 -13.18 3.23 -3.49
C ARG A 180 -13.15 4.45 -4.40
N LEU A 181 -12.22 4.49 -5.35
CA LEU A 181 -12.04 5.61 -6.26
C LEU A 181 -12.77 5.42 -7.60
N GLY A 182 -13.43 4.28 -7.82
CA GLY A 182 -14.13 3.96 -9.06
C GLY A 182 -13.20 3.73 -10.25
N ILE A 183 -11.98 3.24 -10.00
CA ILE A 183 -10.95 2.98 -11.02
C ILE A 183 -10.53 1.50 -11.02
N GLU A 184 -11.48 0.59 -10.81
CA GLU A 184 -11.24 -0.85 -10.70
C GLU A 184 -10.50 -1.42 -11.92
N GLU A 185 -10.74 -0.85 -13.11
CA GLU A 185 -10.06 -1.22 -14.36
C GLU A 185 -8.53 -1.02 -14.31
N VAL A 186 -8.02 -0.23 -13.37
CA VAL A 186 -6.58 0.02 -13.20
C VAL A 186 -5.86 -1.16 -12.55
N VAL A 187 -6.53 -1.86 -11.64
CA VAL A 187 -5.93 -2.92 -10.80
C VAL A 187 -6.36 -4.32 -11.24
N SER A 188 -7.35 -4.41 -12.15
CA SER A 188 -7.81 -5.65 -12.76
C SER A 188 -6.75 -6.38 -13.62
#